data_AF-A0A1V4T065-F1
#
_entry.id   AF-A0A1V4T065-F1
#
_cell.length_a   1.000
_cell.length_b   1.000
_cell.length_c   1.000
_cell.angle_alpha   90.00
_cell.angle_beta   90.00
_cell.angle_gamma   90.00
#
_symmetry.space_group_name_H-M   'P 1'
#
loop_
_entity.id
_entity.type
_entity.pdbx_description
1 polymer ?
#
loop_
_entity_poly.entity_id
_entity_poly.type
_entity_poly.pdbx_seq_one_letter_code
_entity_poly.pdbx_strand_id
1 'polypeptide(L)'
;RQGLRTVASIFAKRLSAEGYHYTEANLFRRLQMIDLEMHGRKFLYNRDVWWETLLKELGLSKLKGAWIHGTTLRYWKMYAQASPMFSDTMSTIRRLKEELFRLGMVSDSDGTPGMKMKRIRQQPFLKYLETIVVAGEDTPSVKPSRRPFTVVAERLGLH
;
A
#
# COMPACT_ATOMS: atom_id res chain seq x y z
N ARG A 1 -0.09 -8.83 7.18
CA ARG A 1 0.88 -9.53 8.08
C ARG A 1 2.12 -10.05 7.34
N GLN A 2 1.97 -10.72 6.19
CA GLN A 2 3.13 -11.28 5.45
C GLN A 2 4.16 -10.22 5.01
N GLY A 3 3.71 -9.05 4.53
CA GLY A 3 4.62 -7.96 4.14
C GLY A 3 5.56 -7.52 5.27
N LEU A 4 5.04 -7.34 6.50
CA LEU A 4 5.86 -6.96 7.66
C LEU A 4 6.86 -8.06 8.05
N ARG A 5 6.52 -9.34 7.89
CA ARG A 5 7.47 -10.46 8.10
C ARG A 5 8.62 -10.40 7.10
N THR A 6 8.34 -10.09 5.84
CA THR A 6 9.37 -9.90 4.81
C THR A 6 10.32 -8.76 5.18
N VAL A 7 9.78 -7.64 5.66
CA VAL A 7 10.60 -6.51 6.11
C VAL A 7 11.45 -6.89 7.32
N ALA A 8 10.89 -7.59 8.30
CA ALA A 8 11.64 -8.06 9.46
C ALA A 8 12.82 -8.96 9.07
N SER A 9 12.64 -9.85 8.09
CA SER A 9 13.72 -10.70 7.56
C SER A 9 14.79 -9.91 6.83
N ILE A 10 14.41 -8.94 5.99
CA ILE A 10 15.34 -8.03 5.30
C ILE A 10 16.18 -7.25 6.31
N PHE A 11 15.52 -6.69 7.33
CA PHE A 11 16.18 -5.93 8.38
C PHE A 11 17.10 -6.81 9.22
N ALA A 12 16.67 -8.01 9.66
CA ALA A 12 17.51 -8.91 10.45
C ALA A 12 18.82 -9.23 9.72
N LYS A 13 18.74 -9.55 8.42
CA LYS A 13 19.92 -9.83 7.59
C LYS A 13 20.81 -8.60 7.43
N ARG A 14 20.23 -7.44 7.12
CA ARG A 14 21.01 -6.20 6.93
C ARG A 14 21.70 -5.77 8.22
N LEU A 15 20.98 -5.75 9.33
CA LEU A 15 21.50 -5.34 10.63
C LEU A 15 22.60 -6.29 11.10
N SER A 16 22.45 -7.60 10.89
CA SER A 16 23.49 -8.57 11.23
C SER A 16 24.78 -8.36 10.44
N ALA A 17 24.70 -7.93 9.17
CA ALA A 17 25.87 -7.60 8.35
C ALA A 17 26.59 -6.32 8.84
N GLU A 18 25.88 -5.45 9.55
CA GLU A 18 26.40 -4.21 10.15
C GLU A 18 26.84 -4.42 11.62
N GLY A 19 26.85 -5.67 12.11
CA GLY A 19 27.25 -6.03 13.47
C GLY A 19 26.14 -5.95 14.53
N TYR A 20 24.88 -5.73 14.14
CA TYR A 20 23.75 -5.64 15.06
C TYR A 20 22.87 -6.89 14.99
N HIS A 21 22.73 -7.61 16.09
CA HIS A 21 21.98 -8.85 16.13
C HIS A 21 20.57 -8.64 16.69
N TYR A 22 19.58 -8.70 15.81
CA TYR A 22 18.16 -8.72 16.16
C TYR A 22 17.48 -9.94 15.53
N THR A 23 16.62 -10.61 16.29
CA THR A 23 15.81 -11.71 15.75
C THR A 23 14.68 -11.17 14.87
N GLU A 24 14.28 -11.92 13.84
CA GLU A 24 13.14 -11.55 12.99
C GLU A 24 11.86 -11.35 13.82
N ALA A 25 11.65 -12.18 14.86
CA ALA A 25 10.50 -12.08 15.76
C ALA A 25 10.52 -10.80 16.62
N ASN A 26 11.69 -10.28 16.99
CA ASN A 26 11.81 -9.00 17.68
C ASN A 26 11.43 -7.84 16.74
N LEU A 27 12.04 -7.81 15.55
CA LEU A 27 11.81 -6.75 14.56
C LEU A 27 10.36 -6.75 14.07
N PHE A 28 9.79 -7.93 13.81
CA PHE A 28 8.40 -8.06 13.40
C PHE A 28 7.43 -7.44 14.43
N ARG A 29 7.63 -7.71 15.72
CA ARG A 29 6.79 -7.12 16.79
C ARG A 29 6.89 -5.60 16.82
N ARG A 30 8.10 -5.04 16.68
CA ARG A 30 8.29 -3.58 16.61
C ARG A 30 7.60 -2.97 15.38
N LEU A 31 7.75 -3.61 14.22
CA LEU A 31 7.07 -3.19 12.99
C LEU A 31 5.55 -3.22 13.11
N GLN A 32 4.98 -4.16 13.87
CA GLN A 32 3.53 -4.15 14.15
C GLN A 32 3.11 -2.94 14.99
N MET A 33 3.92 -2.52 15.95
CA MET A 33 3.63 -1.33 16.75
C MET A 33 3.68 -0.06 15.88
N ILE A 34 4.68 0.06 15.01
CA ILE A 34 4.79 1.17 14.05
C ILE A 34 3.60 1.17 13.09
N ASP A 35 3.21 0.01 12.56
CA ASP A 35 2.05 -0.13 11.66
C ASP A 35 0.75 0.37 12.33
N LEU A 36 0.54 0.04 13.60
CA LEU A 36 -0.61 0.52 14.39
C LEU A 36 -0.56 2.04 14.60
N GLU A 37 0.60 2.58 14.97
CA GLU A 37 0.75 4.03 15.21
C GLU A 37 0.53 4.85 13.93
N MET A 38 1.16 4.43 12.84
CA MET A 38 1.18 5.19 11.58
C MET A 38 -0.18 5.14 10.86
N HIS A 39 -0.87 4.00 10.88
CA HIS A 39 -2.24 3.92 10.36
C HIS A 39 -3.24 4.64 11.25
N GLY A 40 -3.15 4.49 12.57
CA GLY A 40 -4.18 4.97 13.48
C GLY A 40 -4.12 6.47 13.73
N ARG A 41 -2.93 7.01 14.03
CA ARG A 41 -2.78 8.37 14.59
C ARG A 41 -2.24 9.39 13.60
N LYS A 42 -1.39 8.95 12.67
CA LYS A 42 -0.62 9.86 11.81
C LYS A 42 -1.11 9.88 10.37
N PHE A 43 -1.93 8.90 9.96
CA PHE A 43 -2.35 8.69 8.57
C PHE A 43 -1.18 8.76 7.58
N LEU A 44 0.00 8.32 8.02
CA LEU A 44 1.24 8.45 7.25
C LEU A 44 1.43 7.19 6.41
N TYR A 45 1.08 7.29 5.12
CA TYR A 45 1.07 6.11 4.25
C TYR A 45 2.45 5.73 3.70
N ASN A 46 3.40 6.67 3.62
CA ASN A 46 4.74 6.39 3.10
C ASN A 46 5.50 5.39 4.00
N ARG A 47 5.64 4.16 3.50
CA ARG A 47 6.30 3.06 4.20
C ARG A 47 7.80 3.25 4.42
N ASP A 48 8.47 4.07 3.61
CA ASP A 48 9.88 4.40 3.85
C ASP A 48 10.06 5.03 5.23
N VAL A 49 9.13 5.92 5.63
CA VAL A 49 9.17 6.58 6.95
C VAL A 49 9.00 5.57 8.09
N TRP A 50 8.31 4.46 7.87
CA TRP A 50 8.06 3.45 8.90
C TRP A 50 9.32 2.66 9.19
N TRP A 51 10.01 2.25 8.12
CA TRP A 51 11.29 1.56 8.22
C TRP A 51 12.35 2.46 8.85
N GLU A 52 12.35 3.75 8.50
CA GLU A 52 13.20 4.75 9.14
C GLU A 52 12.86 4.98 10.62
N THR A 53 11.57 4.90 10.98
CA THR A 53 11.12 4.97 12.38
C THR A 53 11.67 3.80 13.18
N LEU A 54 11.63 2.58 12.63
CA LEU A 54 12.26 1.42 13.24
C LEU A 54 13.76 1.65 13.47
N LEU A 55 14.50 2.13 12.46
CA LEU A 55 15.92 2.44 12.62
C LEU A 55 16.16 3.47 13.73
N LYS A 56 15.30 4.49 13.81
CA LYS A 56 15.38 5.49 14.87
C LYS A 56 15.15 4.90 16.26
N GLU A 57 14.13 4.06 16.43
CA GLU A 57 13.86 3.37 17.71
C GLU A 57 14.99 2.45 18.16
N LEU A 58 15.77 1.92 17.21
CA LEU A 58 16.93 1.08 17.49
C LEU A 58 18.22 1.90 17.73
N GLY A 59 18.18 3.23 17.60
CA GLY A 59 19.38 4.08 17.67
C GLY A 59 20.27 4.01 16.41
N LEU A 60 19.74 3.49 15.30
CA LEU A 60 20.45 3.17 14.06
C LEU A 60 20.09 4.10 12.90
N SER A 61 19.67 5.33 13.20
CA SER A 61 19.26 6.33 12.19
C SER A 61 20.30 6.61 11.10
N LYS A 62 21.58 6.30 11.34
CA LYS A 62 22.68 6.47 10.38
C LYS A 62 22.67 5.42 9.25
N LEU A 63 22.00 4.27 9.45
CA LEU A 63 21.95 3.18 8.46
C LEU A 63 20.91 3.40 7.34
N LYS A 64 20.32 4.59 7.24
CA LYS A 64 19.38 4.94 6.16
C LYS A 64 20.08 4.93 4.80
N GLY A 65 19.33 4.63 3.74
CA GLY A 65 19.85 4.64 2.37
C GLY A 65 18.88 4.05 1.36
N ALA A 66 19.32 3.90 0.11
CA ALA A 66 18.49 3.44 -1.01
C ALA A 66 17.81 2.07 -0.78
N TRP A 67 18.39 1.23 0.09
CA TRP A 67 17.84 -0.08 0.44
C TRP A 67 16.49 0.01 1.19
N ILE A 68 16.19 1.13 1.85
CA ILE A 68 14.89 1.39 2.50
C ILE A 68 13.77 1.39 1.46
N HIS A 69 13.95 2.15 0.39
CA HIS A 69 12.99 2.18 -0.70
C HIS A 69 12.85 0.81 -1.37
N GLY A 70 13.98 0.12 -1.60
CA GLY A 70 13.96 -1.27 -2.08
C GLY A 70 13.18 -2.23 -1.17
N THR A 71 13.20 -1.99 0.14
CA THR A 71 12.42 -2.73 1.14
C THR A 71 10.93 -2.44 1.01
N THR A 72 10.53 -1.18 0.80
CA THR A 72 9.14 -0.80 0.52
C THR A 72 8.58 -1.49 -0.73
N LEU A 73 9.36 -1.55 -1.82
CA LEU A 73 8.92 -2.24 -3.03
C LEU A 73 8.70 -3.74 -2.78
N ARG A 74 9.58 -4.39 -2.00
CA ARG A 74 9.43 -5.80 -1.60
C ARG A 74 8.23 -6.00 -0.68
N TYR A 75 8.02 -5.09 0.28
CA TYR A 75 6.84 -5.10 1.15
C TYR A 75 5.55 -5.09 0.32
N TRP A 76 5.41 -4.15 -0.62
CA TRP A 76 4.20 -4.04 -1.43
C TRP A 76 3.98 -5.24 -2.36
N LYS A 77 5.05 -5.81 -2.91
CA LYS A 77 4.95 -7.05 -3.69
C LYS A 77 4.37 -8.19 -2.84
N MET A 78 4.90 -8.40 -1.64
CA MET A 78 4.42 -9.45 -0.75
C MET A 78 3.02 -9.16 -0.21
N TYR A 79 2.71 -7.90 0.08
CA TYR A 79 1.39 -7.46 0.50
C TYR A 79 0.33 -7.78 -0.57
N ALA A 80 0.61 -7.46 -1.83
CA ALA A 80 -0.30 -7.72 -2.94
C ALA A 80 -0.54 -9.23 -3.14
N GLN A 81 0.51 -10.05 -3.06
CA GLN A 81 0.39 -11.51 -3.18
C GLN A 81 -0.41 -12.13 -2.01
N ALA A 82 -0.28 -11.56 -0.81
CA ALA A 82 -0.97 -12.05 0.39
C ALA A 82 -2.38 -11.46 0.57
N SER A 83 -2.84 -10.60 -0.34
CA SER A 83 -4.17 -9.98 -0.29
C SER A 83 -4.96 -10.38 -1.53
N PRO A 84 -5.42 -11.64 -1.62
CA PRO A 84 -6.22 -12.08 -2.74
C PRO A 84 -7.55 -11.31 -2.78
N MET A 85 -8.10 -11.24 -3.99
CA MET A 85 -9.45 -10.74 -4.22
C MET A 85 -10.48 -11.57 -3.42
N PHE A 86 -11.57 -10.94 -2.97
CA PHE A 86 -12.69 -11.68 -2.39
C PHE A 86 -13.31 -12.61 -3.45
N SER A 87 -13.70 -13.82 -3.03
CA SER A 87 -14.13 -14.89 -3.95
C SER A 87 -15.32 -14.52 -4.84
N ASP A 88 -16.17 -13.61 -4.37
CA ASP A 88 -17.37 -13.12 -5.03
C ASP A 88 -17.15 -11.88 -5.91
N THR A 89 -15.95 -11.27 -5.89
CA THR A 89 -15.70 -10.00 -6.59
C THR A 89 -15.98 -10.11 -8.09
N MET A 90 -15.55 -11.20 -8.73
CA MET A 90 -15.73 -11.37 -10.17
C MET A 90 -17.18 -11.65 -10.55
N SER A 91 -17.92 -12.42 -9.77
CA SER A 91 -19.36 -12.65 -10.01
C SER A 91 -20.15 -11.36 -9.84
N THR A 92 -19.85 -10.57 -8.81
CA THR A 92 -20.52 -9.29 -8.55
C THR A 92 -20.25 -8.30 -9.68
N ILE A 93 -18.99 -8.15 -10.11
CA ILE A 93 -18.64 -7.23 -11.20
C ILE A 93 -19.31 -7.65 -12.52
N ARG A 94 -19.34 -8.96 -12.84
CA ARG A 94 -20.02 -9.44 -14.05
C ARG A 94 -21.51 -9.11 -14.03
N ARG A 95 -22.19 -9.39 -12.92
CA ARG A 95 -23.61 -9.06 -12.75
C ARG A 95 -23.89 -7.57 -12.96
N LEU A 96 -23.07 -6.70 -12.37
CA LEU A 96 -23.22 -5.24 -12.58
C LEU A 96 -23.04 -4.84 -14.05
N LYS A 97 -22.12 -5.48 -14.78
CA LYS A 97 -21.94 -5.23 -16.21
C LYS A 97 -23.09 -5.79 -17.06
N GLU A 98 -23.67 -6.92 -16.70
CA GLU A 98 -24.88 -7.49 -17.33
C GLU A 98 -26.09 -6.57 -17.15
N GLU A 99 -26.20 -5.92 -15.97
CA GLU A 99 -27.19 -4.89 -15.67
C GLU A 99 -26.83 -3.50 -16.28
N LEU A 100 -25.85 -3.44 -17.18
CA LEU A 100 -25.40 -2.24 -17.91
C LEU A 100 -24.86 -1.10 -17.04
N PHE A 101 -24.44 -1.36 -15.80
CA PHE A 101 -23.80 -0.34 -14.97
C PHE A 101 -22.42 0.06 -15.53
N ARG A 102 -22.12 1.35 -15.36
CA ARG A 102 -20.79 1.92 -15.58
C ARG A 102 -19.98 1.81 -14.31
N LEU A 103 -18.76 1.28 -14.41
CA LEU A 103 -17.94 0.98 -13.24
C LEU A 103 -16.68 1.85 -13.21
N GLY A 104 -16.54 2.64 -12.15
CA GLY A 104 -15.31 3.37 -11.83
C GLY A 104 -14.80 2.99 -10.44
N MET A 105 -13.50 3.20 -10.20
CA MET A 105 -12.87 2.91 -8.91
C MET A 105 -12.22 4.16 -8.32
N VAL A 106 -12.46 4.40 -7.04
CA VAL A 106 -11.73 5.41 -6.25
C VAL A 106 -10.97 4.74 -5.11
N SER A 107 -9.65 4.86 -5.12
CA SER A 107 -8.79 4.36 -4.05
C SER A 107 -7.84 5.44 -3.58
N ASP A 108 -7.43 5.43 -2.32
CA ASP A 108 -6.33 6.28 -1.86
C ASP A 108 -4.98 5.71 -2.33
N SER A 109 -4.00 6.60 -2.47
CA SER A 109 -2.58 6.27 -2.67
C SER A 109 -2.05 5.37 -1.56
N ASP A 110 -1.04 4.58 -1.89
CA ASP A 110 -0.26 3.81 -0.91
C ASP A 110 0.86 4.68 -0.27
N GLY A 111 0.92 5.98 -0.57
CA GLY A 111 1.97 6.90 -0.09
C GLY A 111 3.31 6.74 -0.83
N THR A 112 3.36 5.84 -1.81
CA THR A 112 4.46 5.66 -2.76
C THR A 112 3.90 5.82 -4.17
N PRO A 113 4.28 6.86 -4.93
CA PRO A 113 3.70 7.15 -6.24
C PRO A 113 3.68 5.94 -7.18
N GLY A 114 2.55 5.71 -7.84
CA GLY A 114 2.35 4.64 -8.82
C GLY A 114 2.17 3.23 -8.24
N MET A 115 2.41 3.02 -6.94
CA MET A 115 2.30 1.68 -6.33
C MET A 115 0.86 1.18 -6.28
N LYS A 116 -0.09 2.07 -5.99
CA LYS A 116 -1.51 1.71 -5.99
C LYS A 116 -1.95 1.23 -7.37
N MET A 117 -1.65 2.03 -8.40
CA MET A 117 -2.02 1.72 -9.77
C MET A 117 -1.33 0.45 -10.27
N LYS A 118 -0.05 0.23 -9.94
CA LYS A 118 0.67 -1.00 -10.28
C LYS A 118 -0.02 -2.25 -9.72
N ARG A 119 -0.57 -2.18 -8.51
CA ARG A 119 -1.33 -3.29 -7.90
C ARG A 119 -2.69 -3.50 -8.57
N ILE A 120 -3.41 -2.42 -8.85
CA ILE A 120 -4.72 -2.49 -9.52
C ILE A 120 -4.57 -3.09 -10.93
N ARG A 121 -3.50 -2.75 -11.65
CA ARG A 121 -3.22 -3.29 -12.99
C ARG A 121 -3.03 -4.82 -13.03
N GLN A 122 -2.73 -5.45 -11.90
CA GLN A 122 -2.58 -6.89 -11.81
C GLN A 122 -3.90 -7.62 -11.53
N GLN A 123 -5.00 -6.88 -11.30
CA GLN A 123 -6.27 -7.48 -10.92
C GLN A 123 -7.09 -7.88 -12.15
N PRO A 124 -7.72 -9.06 -12.16
CA PRO A 124 -8.55 -9.53 -13.28
C PRO A 124 -9.79 -8.67 -13.52
N PHE A 125 -10.23 -7.89 -12.54
CA PHE A 125 -11.36 -6.98 -12.71
C PHE A 125 -11.04 -5.71 -13.50
N LEU A 126 -9.76 -5.40 -13.72
CA LEU A 126 -9.32 -4.14 -14.34
C LEU A 126 -10.07 -3.84 -15.64
N LYS A 127 -10.25 -4.87 -16.47
CA LYS A 127 -10.91 -4.77 -17.78
C LYS A 127 -12.38 -4.35 -17.74
N TYR A 128 -13.03 -4.41 -16.58
CA TYR A 128 -14.43 -4.01 -16.41
C TYR A 128 -14.57 -2.57 -15.88
N LEU A 129 -13.47 -1.96 -15.44
CA LEU A 129 -13.45 -0.58 -14.96
C LEU A 129 -13.21 0.37 -16.13
N GLU A 130 -14.11 1.33 -16.31
CA GLU A 130 -13.98 2.37 -17.33
C GLU A 130 -12.99 3.47 -16.89
N THR A 131 -12.89 3.69 -15.59
CA THR A 131 -11.96 4.67 -15.04
C THR A 131 -11.51 4.31 -13.64
N ILE A 132 -10.31 4.75 -13.29
CA ILE A 132 -9.72 4.60 -11.97
C ILE A 132 -9.17 5.96 -11.55
N VAL A 133 -9.43 6.33 -10.30
CA VAL A 133 -8.85 7.51 -9.65
C VAL A 133 -8.12 7.04 -8.40
N VAL A 134 -6.82 7.31 -8.35
CA VAL A 134 -5.97 7.14 -7.16
C VAL A 134 -5.90 8.48 -6.43
N ALA A 135 -6.71 8.65 -5.41
CA ALA A 135 -6.75 9.86 -4.59
C ALA A 135 -5.40 10.10 -3.88
N GLY A 136 -4.91 11.33 -3.91
CA GLY A 136 -3.56 11.69 -3.48
C GLY A 136 -2.47 11.51 -4.55
N GLU A 137 -2.79 10.90 -5.70
CA GLU A 137 -1.92 10.87 -6.89
C GLU A 137 -2.59 11.59 -8.07
N ASP A 138 -3.79 11.14 -8.47
CA ASP A 138 -4.60 11.75 -9.54
C ASP A 138 -5.35 13.01 -9.06
N THR A 139 -5.39 13.24 -7.75
CA THR A 139 -6.05 14.40 -7.13
C THR A 139 -5.20 14.92 -5.96
N PRO A 140 -5.22 16.24 -5.68
CA PRO A 140 -4.43 16.84 -4.60
C PRO A 140 -4.91 16.44 -3.20
N SER A 141 -6.08 15.82 -3.07
CA SER A 141 -6.63 15.35 -1.79
C SER A 141 -6.98 13.86 -1.85
N VAL A 142 -7.00 13.24 -0.67
CA VAL A 142 -7.41 11.84 -0.42
C VAL A 142 -8.86 11.77 0.08
N LYS A 143 -9.47 10.59 0.11
CA LYS A 143 -10.77 10.38 0.77
C LYS A 143 -10.67 10.78 2.27
N PRO A 144 -11.75 11.31 2.88
CA PRO A 144 -13.12 11.41 2.37
C PRO A 144 -13.42 12.74 1.64
N SER A 145 -12.42 13.46 1.12
CA SER A 145 -12.69 14.69 0.37
C SER A 145 -13.60 14.41 -0.84
N ARG A 146 -14.40 15.39 -1.26
CA ARG A 146 -15.34 15.23 -2.38
C ARG A 146 -14.61 15.05 -3.72
N ARG A 147 -13.44 15.68 -3.90
CA ARG A 147 -12.78 15.82 -5.19
C ARG A 147 -12.50 14.48 -5.91
N PRO A 148 -11.94 13.43 -5.27
CA PRO A 148 -11.75 12.13 -5.91
C PRO A 148 -13.03 11.52 -6.47
N PHE A 149 -14.16 11.69 -5.76
CA PHE A 149 -15.46 11.19 -6.21
C PHE A 149 -16.02 12.01 -7.37
N THR A 150 -15.87 13.34 -7.33
CA THR A 150 -16.27 14.19 -8.47
C THR A 150 -15.47 13.84 -9.73
N VAL A 151 -14.15 13.65 -9.61
CA VAL A 151 -13.30 13.29 -10.77
C VAL A 151 -13.71 11.95 -11.38
N VAL A 152 -14.02 10.94 -10.56
CA VAL A 152 -14.44 9.64 -11.10
C VAL A 152 -15.80 9.75 -11.80
N ALA A 153 -16.74 10.51 -11.24
CA ALA A 153 -18.06 10.73 -11.83
C ALA A 153 -17.96 11.47 -13.17
N GLU A 154 -17.17 12.54 -13.23
CA GLU A 154 -16.89 13.29 -14.47
C GLU A 154 -16.29 12.38 -15.55
N ARG A 155 -15.31 11.53 -15.20
CA ARG A 155 -14.71 10.55 -16.13
C ARG A 155 -15.69 9.45 -16.56
N LEU A 156 -16.69 9.17 -15.73
CA LEU A 156 -17.83 8.33 -16.07
C LEU A 156 -18.96 9.13 -16.75
N GLY A 157 -18.76 10.37 -17.18
CA GLY A 157 -19.81 11.18 -17.82
C GLY A 157 -21.08 11.36 -16.99
N LEU A 158 -20.95 11.29 -15.66
CA LEU A 158 -22.02 11.58 -14.70
C LEU A 158 -21.81 13.02 -14.24
N HIS A 159 -22.86 13.84 -14.39
CA HIS A 159 -22.86 15.27 -14.07
C HIS A 159 -23.81 15.56 -12.91
#